data_AF-A0A124I841-F1
#
_entry.id   AF-A0A124I841-F1
#
_cell.length_a   1.000
_cell.length_b   1.000
_cell.length_c   1.000
_cell.angle_alpha   90.00
_cell.angle_beta   90.00
_cell.angle_gamma   90.00
#
_symmetry.space_group_name_H-M   'P 1'
#
loop_
_entity.id
_entity.type
_entity.pdbx_description
1 polymer ?
#
loop_
_entity_poly.entity_id
_entity_poly.type
_entity_poly.pdbx_seq_one_letter_code
_entity_poly.pdbx_strand_id
1 'polypeptide(L)'
;MRGFLASSIGVTCAAALALPLTPPAVATPARPASGVQAATSERPVAGPAGRHDDSDAYVPGSTQSLPLTPLNRDRILGTPVEQGLSPRDVPHFSLVGVTWDRPGAELHGRVLVRTRAVGTGVWSGWQEVETHNSEHAADPGTDEPVSGRVRGSTAPLWVGESDAVEVRVTPETKTETVRPRPTDEPEDEEDVGTEDGEELAEEAGEEAGAETGEEAGEEAGEETGAETGAETGAETGEETGAETGEEPGEDVNGDDSTTAPENATTLPAGLRLELVDPGEPTPVKGGDPGGATRPGSLKTETVETAEALAASGANAALAPVGAAEIPALDRTATERELLALRGSELTQAQRAKPYIGPRPRIVTRRGWGANESWRERRFVYTKKVKAAFVHHTATGNKYRCSQAPSLIRGIYRYHVKSMGWRDIGYNFLVDKCGNIYEGRAGGVAKAVLGAHTLGFNSNSMGIAVLGSYGTTKPTAASVKAVARLTAWKLGLYGANPRGKTYLTSGGGNLYRKGKNVRLNVISGHRDGYSTACPGLQLYRKLGSARASSARYQGR
;
A
#
# COMPACT_ATOMS: atom_id res chain seq x y z
N MET A 1 -32.05 -54.64 1.30
CA MET A 1 -31.55 -55.85 1.99
C MET A 1 -30.03 -55.80 2.04
N ARG A 2 -29.41 -56.25 3.14
CA ARG A 2 -28.02 -56.75 3.34
C ARG A 2 -26.88 -56.17 2.47
N GLY A 3 -25.73 -55.75 3.01
CA GLY A 3 -25.25 -55.75 4.39
C GLY A 3 -23.75 -55.41 4.44
N PHE A 4 -23.27 -54.89 5.57
CA PHE A 4 -21.85 -54.58 5.78
C PHE A 4 -21.01 -55.86 5.93
N LEU A 5 -19.80 -55.84 5.37
CA LEU A 5 -18.67 -56.65 5.84
C LEU A 5 -17.43 -55.78 5.88
N ALA A 6 -16.92 -55.56 7.09
CA ALA A 6 -15.57 -55.02 7.32
C ALA A 6 -14.57 -56.18 7.26
N SER A 7 -13.35 -55.93 6.78
CA SER A 7 -12.22 -56.83 6.99
C SER A 7 -11.03 -56.04 7.48
N SER A 8 -10.50 -56.46 8.62
CA SER A 8 -9.41 -55.83 9.36
C SER A 8 -8.09 -56.49 9.04
N ILE A 9 -7.06 -55.70 8.69
CA ILE A 9 -5.66 -56.13 8.74
C ILE A 9 -4.98 -55.27 9.79
N GLY A 10 -4.61 -55.89 10.92
CA GLY A 10 -3.83 -55.25 11.96
C GLY A 10 -2.34 -55.26 11.61
N VAL A 11 -1.66 -54.13 11.83
CA VAL A 11 -0.20 -54.04 11.81
C VAL A 11 0.26 -53.58 13.18
N THR A 12 0.75 -54.53 13.98
CA THR A 12 1.42 -54.26 15.25
C THR A 12 2.86 -53.82 15.01
N CYS A 13 3.18 -52.55 15.28
CA CYS A 13 4.57 -52.11 15.45
C CYS A 13 4.85 -51.89 16.94
N ALA A 14 5.80 -52.66 17.48
CA ALA A 14 6.21 -52.55 18.87
C ALA A 14 7.15 -51.35 19.09
N ALA A 15 6.97 -50.63 20.20
CA ALA A 15 7.89 -49.61 20.65
C ALA A 15 9.03 -50.24 21.45
N ALA A 16 10.28 -49.97 21.07
CA ALA A 16 11.47 -50.36 21.83
C ALA A 16 12.05 -49.11 22.52
N LEU A 17 12.00 -49.10 23.85
CA LEU A 17 12.64 -48.08 24.70
C LEU A 17 14.10 -48.49 24.97
N ALA A 18 15.03 -47.55 24.74
CA ALA A 18 16.43 -47.71 25.14
C ALA A 18 16.75 -46.75 26.30
N LEU A 19 17.17 -47.30 27.43
CA LEU A 19 17.65 -46.59 28.62
C LEU A 19 19.17 -46.79 28.76
N PRO A 20 19.97 -45.74 29.00
CA PRO A 20 21.35 -45.89 29.49
C PRO A 20 21.37 -45.99 31.03
N LEU A 21 22.13 -46.94 31.55
CA LEU A 21 22.38 -47.17 32.98
C LEU A 21 23.54 -46.31 33.49
N THR A 22 23.46 -45.81 34.73
CA THR A 22 24.56 -45.18 35.47
C THR A 22 24.81 -45.88 36.81
N PRO A 23 26.07 -46.10 37.23
CA PRO A 23 26.40 -46.61 38.56
C PRO A 23 26.57 -45.47 39.61
N PRO A 24 26.42 -45.76 40.92
CA PRO A 24 26.38 -44.74 41.97
C PRO A 24 27.75 -44.46 42.63
N ALA A 25 27.87 -43.29 43.26
CA ALA A 25 28.97 -42.96 44.19
C ALA A 25 28.43 -42.33 45.49
N VAL A 26 29.08 -42.67 46.60
CA VAL A 26 28.61 -42.52 48.00
C VAL A 26 28.67 -41.07 48.51
N ALA A 27 27.75 -40.72 49.42
CA ALA A 27 27.73 -39.44 50.15
C ALA A 27 28.14 -39.61 51.63
N THR A 28 28.88 -38.64 52.18
CA THR A 28 29.09 -38.44 53.63
C THR A 28 29.28 -36.93 53.95
N PRO A 29 29.05 -36.48 55.21
CA PRO A 29 28.45 -35.16 55.47
C PRO A 29 29.43 -34.03 55.86
N ALA A 30 28.91 -32.79 55.92
CA ALA A 30 29.66 -31.59 56.26
C ALA A 30 29.11 -30.81 57.48
N ARG A 31 29.99 -30.42 58.42
CA ARG A 31 29.93 -29.27 59.36
C ARG A 31 31.14 -29.31 60.33
N PRO A 32 31.52 -28.23 61.06
CA PRO A 32 31.14 -26.81 60.95
C PRO A 32 32.30 -25.76 61.03
N ALA A 33 31.99 -24.54 60.55
CA ALA A 33 32.32 -23.20 61.10
C ALA A 33 33.75 -22.71 61.51
N SER A 34 34.12 -21.56 60.90
CA SER A 34 34.73 -20.34 61.50
C SER A 34 36.23 -20.24 61.84
N GLY A 35 36.89 -19.21 61.28
CA GLY A 35 38.24 -18.73 61.64
C GLY A 35 38.52 -17.29 61.12
N VAL A 36 38.97 -16.40 61.99
CA VAL A 36 38.89 -14.91 61.94
C VAL A 36 39.99 -14.18 61.13
N GLN A 37 39.60 -12.98 60.63
CA GLN A 37 40.30 -11.80 60.08
C GLN A 37 41.83 -11.55 60.25
N ALA A 38 42.44 -10.91 59.22
CA ALA A 38 43.10 -9.57 59.23
C ALA A 38 43.50 -9.17 57.78
N ALA A 39 42.98 -8.10 57.15
CA ALA A 39 43.51 -6.71 57.11
C ALA A 39 44.99 -6.61 56.65
N THR A 40 45.41 -5.86 55.62
CA THR A 40 44.82 -4.71 54.87
C THR A 40 44.95 -4.92 53.33
N SER A 41 44.71 -4.00 52.36
CA SER A 41 44.35 -2.56 52.39
C SER A 41 43.58 -2.07 51.13
N GLU A 42 43.25 -0.78 51.18
CA GLU A 42 42.67 0.20 50.21
C GLU A 42 42.51 -0.09 48.70
N ARG A 43 41.28 0.14 48.21
CA ARG A 43 40.94 0.68 46.88
C ARG A 43 39.70 1.60 46.99
N PRO A 44 39.48 2.57 46.07
CA PRO A 44 38.51 3.65 46.30
C PRO A 44 37.05 3.21 46.17
N VAL A 45 36.17 3.87 46.93
CA VAL A 45 34.72 3.65 46.90
C VAL A 45 34.11 4.30 45.65
N ALA A 46 33.57 3.48 44.74
CA ALA A 46 32.55 3.93 43.80
C ALA A 46 31.18 3.82 44.47
N GLY A 47 30.38 4.89 44.40
CA GLY A 47 29.03 4.93 44.98
C GLY A 47 28.07 3.90 44.35
N PRO A 48 26.92 3.63 44.99
CA PRO A 48 25.98 2.63 44.49
C PRO A 48 25.50 2.99 43.09
N ALA A 49 25.60 2.04 42.16
CA ALA A 49 25.00 2.16 40.84
C ALA A 49 23.51 2.49 41.01
N GLY A 50 23.12 3.66 40.51
CA GLY A 50 21.72 4.07 40.49
C GLY A 50 20.91 3.03 39.75
N ARG A 51 19.93 2.43 40.45
CA ARG A 51 18.82 1.81 39.73
C ARG A 51 18.10 2.97 39.06
N HIS A 52 18.17 3.05 37.74
CA HIS A 52 17.19 3.79 36.98
C HIS A 52 15.86 3.04 37.12
N ASP A 53 15.16 3.34 38.21
CA ASP A 53 13.75 3.03 38.41
C ASP A 53 12.90 4.09 37.68
N ASP A 54 13.27 4.36 36.44
CA ASP A 54 12.51 5.16 35.49
C ASP A 54 11.67 4.21 34.65
N SER A 55 10.72 3.53 35.31
CA SER A 55 9.62 2.90 34.59
C SER A 55 8.68 4.00 34.06
N ASP A 56 9.15 4.77 33.08
CA ASP A 56 8.29 5.58 32.22
C ASP A 56 7.26 4.63 31.62
N ALA A 57 6.04 4.67 32.18
CA ALA A 57 5.00 3.71 31.86
C ALA A 57 4.71 3.80 30.35
N TYR A 58 4.95 2.72 29.62
CA TYR A 58 4.78 2.65 28.17
C TYR A 58 3.44 3.26 27.75
N VAL A 59 3.51 4.38 27.02
CA VAL A 59 2.34 5.09 26.48
C VAL A 59 2.08 4.57 25.06
N PRO A 60 0.99 3.81 24.81
CA PRO A 60 0.74 3.26 23.50
C PRO A 60 0.43 4.34 22.46
N GLY A 61 1.06 4.22 21.29
CA GLY A 61 0.86 5.06 20.13
C GLY A 61 1.86 6.20 20.02
N SER A 62 3.03 5.90 19.46
CA SER A 62 4.09 6.86 19.18
C SER A 62 4.59 6.78 17.72
N THR A 63 5.34 7.81 17.31
CA THR A 63 6.09 7.83 16.04
C THR A 63 7.47 8.40 16.35
N GLN A 64 8.51 7.61 16.19
CA GLN A 64 9.90 8.04 16.39
C GLN A 64 10.60 8.14 15.04
N SER A 65 11.16 9.31 14.75
CA SER A 65 11.92 9.57 13.52
C SER A 65 13.41 9.63 13.85
N LEU A 66 14.20 8.73 13.26
CA LEU A 66 15.64 8.57 13.50
C LEU A 66 16.41 8.90 12.20
N PRO A 67 17.27 9.93 12.17
CA PRO A 67 18.02 10.28 10.96
C PRO A 67 19.00 9.16 10.59
N LEU A 68 19.05 8.80 9.31
CA LEU A 68 20.03 7.85 8.79
C LEU A 68 21.35 8.56 8.51
N THR A 69 22.46 7.93 8.89
CA THR A 69 23.80 8.49 8.73
C THR A 69 24.71 7.48 8.01
N PRO A 70 25.78 7.92 7.32
CA PRO A 70 26.81 7.01 6.79
C PRO A 70 27.27 6.01 7.86
N LEU A 71 27.19 4.71 7.55
CA LEU A 71 27.59 3.64 8.47
C LEU A 71 29.12 3.45 8.50
N ASN A 72 29.76 3.57 7.34
CA ASN A 72 31.22 3.47 7.22
C ASN A 72 31.82 4.89 7.11
N ARG A 73 32.65 5.28 8.08
CA ARG A 73 33.42 6.53 8.03
C ARG A 73 34.78 6.38 7.33
N ASP A 74 35.30 5.16 7.29
CA ASP A 74 36.55 4.84 6.59
C ASP A 74 36.26 4.72 5.09
N ARG A 75 36.64 5.75 4.34
CA ARG A 75 36.50 5.79 2.88
C ARG A 75 37.44 4.76 2.22
N ILE A 76 36.89 3.62 1.82
CA ILE A 76 37.42 2.92 0.65
C ILE A 76 36.91 3.70 -0.58
N LEU A 77 37.84 4.32 -1.31
CA LEU A 77 37.55 5.03 -2.55
C LEU A 77 36.82 4.10 -3.54
N GLY A 78 35.69 4.56 -4.09
CA GLY A 78 34.89 3.80 -5.05
C GLY A 78 33.65 3.08 -4.47
N THR A 79 33.54 2.90 -3.15
CA THR A 79 32.34 2.26 -2.55
C THR A 79 31.20 3.26 -2.36
N PRO A 80 29.95 2.95 -2.75
CA PRO A 80 28.80 3.81 -2.44
C PRO A 80 28.57 3.92 -0.93
N VAL A 81 28.29 5.13 -0.45
CA VAL A 81 28.15 5.40 0.99
C VAL A 81 26.82 4.86 1.52
N GLU A 82 26.86 3.68 2.12
CA GLU A 82 25.73 3.06 2.82
C GLU A 82 25.28 3.95 4.00
N GLN A 83 24.01 4.34 4.02
CA GLN A 83 23.39 5.08 5.12
C GLN A 83 22.54 4.13 5.97
N GLY A 84 22.44 4.38 7.28
CA GLY A 84 21.67 3.49 8.13
C GLY A 84 21.75 3.80 9.62
N LEU A 85 21.40 2.77 10.40
CA LEU A 85 21.51 2.74 11.86
C LEU A 85 22.05 1.38 12.29
N SER A 86 23.20 1.38 12.96
CA SER A 86 23.71 0.20 13.69
C SER A 86 22.72 -0.27 14.76
N PRO A 87 22.77 -1.57 15.17
CA PRO A 87 21.83 -2.15 16.13
C PRO A 87 21.69 -1.31 17.39
N ARG A 88 20.44 -1.01 17.77
CA ARG A 88 20.14 -0.25 18.98
C ARG A 88 18.77 -0.62 19.55
N ASP A 89 18.67 -0.55 20.87
CA ASP A 89 17.40 -0.57 21.59
C ASP A 89 16.61 0.70 21.30
N VAL A 90 15.28 0.59 21.24
CA VAL A 90 14.33 1.68 21.01
C VAL A 90 13.04 1.44 21.79
N PRO A 91 12.21 2.48 22.03
CA PRO A 91 10.82 2.29 22.45
C PRO A 91 10.05 1.35 21.53
N HIS A 92 8.98 0.74 22.06
CA HIS A 92 8.15 -0.22 21.35
C HIS A 92 7.64 0.32 19.99
N PHE A 93 7.62 -0.54 18.97
CA PHE A 93 7.05 -0.28 17.65
C PHE A 93 6.59 -1.59 16.98
N SER A 94 5.64 -1.51 16.03
CA SER A 94 5.17 -2.69 15.27
C SER A 94 5.26 -2.52 13.75
N LEU A 95 5.57 -1.31 13.27
CA LEU A 95 5.69 -0.95 11.86
C LEU A 95 6.89 -0.03 11.64
N VAL A 96 7.54 -0.16 10.48
CA VAL A 96 8.65 0.70 10.06
C VAL A 96 8.42 1.26 8.65
N GLY A 97 9.06 2.38 8.35
CA GLY A 97 9.22 2.89 6.98
C GLY A 97 10.38 3.88 6.94
N VAL A 98 10.87 4.22 5.74
CA VAL A 98 11.92 5.24 5.58
C VAL A 98 11.34 6.43 4.84
N THR A 99 11.63 7.66 5.30
CA THR A 99 11.18 8.91 4.69
C THR A 99 12.33 9.84 4.35
N TRP A 100 12.09 10.81 3.45
CA TRP A 100 13.07 11.82 3.04
C TRP A 100 12.41 13.17 2.71
N ASP A 101 13.20 14.25 2.73
CA ASP A 101 12.65 15.61 2.82
C ASP A 101 11.94 16.10 1.54
N ARG A 102 12.34 15.62 0.34
CA ARG A 102 11.70 16.00 -0.95
C ARG A 102 10.76 14.90 -1.47
N PRO A 103 9.43 15.09 -1.50
CA PRO A 103 8.48 14.05 -1.91
C PRO A 103 8.54 13.67 -3.39
N GLY A 104 9.06 14.55 -4.25
CA GLY A 104 9.30 14.25 -5.67
C GLY A 104 10.65 13.61 -5.99
N ALA A 105 11.52 13.38 -5.01
CA ALA A 105 12.76 12.63 -5.22
C ALA A 105 12.48 11.12 -5.10
N GLU A 106 13.02 10.31 -6.01
CA GLU A 106 12.95 8.84 -5.95
C GLU A 106 14.15 8.25 -5.20
N LEU A 107 13.94 7.14 -4.48
CA LEU A 107 15.00 6.41 -3.79
C LEU A 107 15.46 5.24 -4.69
N HIS A 108 16.52 5.46 -5.46
CA HIS A 108 17.19 4.43 -6.27
C HIS A 108 18.18 3.67 -5.38
N GLY A 109 17.74 2.55 -4.82
CA GLY A 109 18.50 1.82 -3.80
C GLY A 109 17.67 0.76 -3.09
N ARG A 110 18.36 -0.08 -2.32
CA ARG A 110 17.78 -1.11 -1.48
C ARG A 110 17.73 -0.65 -0.02
N VAL A 111 16.57 -0.77 0.61
CA VAL A 111 16.38 -0.56 2.04
C VAL A 111 16.20 -1.92 2.72
N LEU A 112 17.12 -2.29 3.61
CA LEU A 112 17.06 -3.49 4.44
C LEU A 112 16.84 -3.10 5.91
N VAL A 113 15.93 -3.80 6.58
CA VAL A 113 15.63 -3.63 8.00
C VAL A 113 15.65 -5.00 8.70
N ARG A 114 16.17 -5.05 9.91
CA ARG A 114 15.90 -6.14 10.86
C ARG A 114 15.51 -5.59 12.22
N THR A 115 14.67 -6.31 12.94
CA THR A 115 14.16 -5.91 14.25
C THR A 115 14.31 -7.03 15.27
N ARG A 116 14.30 -6.69 16.55
CA ARG A 116 14.27 -7.64 17.67
C ARG A 116 12.88 -7.68 18.26
N ALA A 117 12.31 -8.87 18.45
CA ALA A 117 10.96 -9.03 18.98
C ALA A 117 10.92 -8.84 20.50
N VAL A 118 9.92 -8.10 21.00
CA VAL A 118 9.83 -7.67 22.41
C VAL A 118 10.05 -8.82 23.39
N GLY A 119 10.98 -8.63 24.33
CA GLY A 119 11.21 -9.56 25.44
C GLY A 119 11.79 -10.92 25.06
N THR A 120 12.11 -11.15 23.77
CA THR A 120 12.71 -12.42 23.30
C THR A 120 14.23 -12.36 23.18
N GLY A 121 14.80 -11.18 22.97
CA GLY A 121 16.19 -11.02 22.57
C GLY A 121 16.50 -11.45 21.11
N VAL A 122 15.54 -12.03 20.40
CA VAL A 122 15.74 -12.65 19.07
C VAL A 122 15.57 -11.61 17.97
N TRP A 123 16.61 -11.46 17.15
CA TRP A 123 16.59 -10.67 15.93
C TRP A 123 15.97 -11.43 14.76
N SER A 124 15.22 -10.73 13.92
CA SER A 124 14.81 -11.21 12.62
C SER A 124 16.00 -11.30 11.65
N GLY A 125 15.85 -12.11 10.60
CA GLY A 125 16.65 -11.92 9.38
C GLY A 125 16.36 -10.56 8.74
N TRP A 126 17.23 -10.16 7.80
CA TRP A 126 17.03 -8.95 6.99
C TRP A 126 15.75 -9.05 6.15
N GLN A 127 14.98 -7.97 6.12
CA GLN A 127 13.76 -7.81 5.35
C GLN A 127 13.91 -6.57 4.47
N GLU A 128 13.61 -6.71 3.19
CA GLU A 128 13.61 -5.59 2.23
C GLU A 128 12.32 -4.78 2.36
N VAL A 129 12.44 -3.46 2.36
CA VAL A 129 11.32 -2.51 2.38
C VAL A 129 11.12 -1.97 0.97
N GLU A 130 9.90 -2.02 0.45
CA GLU A 130 9.59 -1.63 -0.93
C GLU A 130 9.78 -0.12 -1.12
N THR A 131 10.78 0.27 -1.91
CA THR A 131 11.27 1.65 -2.05
C THR A 131 10.48 2.50 -3.04
N HIS A 132 9.77 1.85 -3.97
CA HIS A 132 8.75 2.48 -4.79
C HIS A 132 7.49 2.72 -3.94
N ASN A 133 7.35 3.94 -3.42
CA ASN A 133 6.11 4.44 -2.81
C ASN A 133 5.89 5.95 -3.13
N SER A 134 6.59 6.49 -4.14
CA SER A 134 6.37 7.84 -4.69
C SER A 134 5.07 7.93 -5.53
N GLU A 135 4.54 6.80 -5.97
CA GLU A 135 3.24 6.64 -6.64
C GLU A 135 2.04 6.88 -5.72
N HIS A 136 2.28 6.66 -4.44
CA HIS A 136 1.35 6.91 -3.36
C HIS A 136 1.54 8.37 -2.98
N ALA A 137 0.82 9.27 -3.65
CA ALA A 137 0.97 10.70 -3.47
C ALA A 137 -0.29 11.51 -3.83
N ALA A 138 -0.26 12.76 -3.38
CA ALA A 138 -1.12 13.86 -3.80
C ALA A 138 -1.14 14.06 -5.32
N ASP A 139 -2.32 14.14 -5.94
CA ASP A 139 -2.42 14.65 -7.33
C ASP A 139 -1.86 16.11 -7.36
N PRO A 140 -0.98 16.49 -8.31
CA PRO A 140 -0.34 17.79 -8.31
C PRO A 140 -1.36 18.95 -8.44
N GLY A 141 -1.31 19.90 -7.49
CA GLY A 141 -2.25 21.01 -7.42
C GLY A 141 -3.59 20.69 -6.73
N THR A 142 -3.70 19.55 -6.03
CA THR A 142 -4.78 19.34 -5.05
C THR A 142 -4.42 19.93 -3.69
N ASP A 143 -5.41 20.01 -2.79
CA ASP A 143 -5.24 20.40 -1.39
C ASP A 143 -4.40 19.40 -0.55
N GLU A 144 -3.98 18.26 -1.09
CA GLU A 144 -3.32 17.20 -0.31
C GLU A 144 -1.95 17.60 0.32
N PRO A 145 -1.10 18.47 -0.28
CA PRO A 145 0.14 18.93 0.32
C PRO A 145 0.01 20.21 1.16
N VAL A 146 -1.21 20.62 1.55
CA VAL A 146 -1.48 21.85 2.32
C VAL A 146 -0.72 21.94 3.66
N SER A 147 -0.23 20.82 4.21
CA SER A 147 0.60 20.81 5.42
C SER A 147 1.99 21.45 5.24
N GLY A 148 2.47 21.63 4.00
CA GLY A 148 3.82 22.11 3.68
C GLY A 148 4.94 21.17 4.16
N ARG A 149 4.60 19.95 4.58
CA ARG A 149 5.51 18.99 5.25
C ARG A 149 5.42 17.58 4.66
N VAL A 150 4.93 17.45 3.42
CA VAL A 150 4.83 16.15 2.75
C VAL A 150 6.23 15.60 2.48
N ARG A 151 6.49 14.36 2.89
CA ARG A 151 7.77 13.67 2.68
C ARG A 151 7.67 12.60 1.61
N GLY A 152 8.81 12.33 0.98
CA GLY A 152 8.99 11.10 0.22
C GLY A 152 9.12 9.93 1.18
N SER A 153 8.79 8.71 0.72
CA SER A 153 8.71 7.56 1.61
C SER A 153 8.83 6.23 0.88
N THR A 154 9.26 5.20 1.61
CA THR A 154 9.06 3.79 1.24
C THR A 154 7.66 3.35 1.65
N ALA A 155 7.20 2.22 1.11
CA ALA A 155 6.02 1.55 1.65
C ALA A 155 6.29 1.11 3.11
N PRO A 156 5.26 1.07 3.97
CA PRO A 156 5.43 0.63 5.35
C PRO A 156 5.60 -0.89 5.44
N LEU A 157 6.47 -1.37 6.34
CA LEU A 157 6.67 -2.79 6.65
C LEU A 157 6.14 -3.10 8.07
N TRP A 158 5.26 -4.10 8.19
CA TRP A 158 4.82 -4.60 9.50
C TRP A 158 5.79 -5.64 10.03
N VAL A 159 6.49 -5.28 11.10
CA VAL A 159 7.48 -6.12 11.77
C VAL A 159 6.88 -6.89 12.96
N GLY A 160 5.75 -6.41 13.49
CA GLY A 160 5.19 -6.87 14.76
C GLY A 160 5.99 -6.35 15.96
N GLU A 161 5.45 -6.55 17.16
CA GLU A 161 5.96 -5.97 18.41
C GLU A 161 7.49 -6.13 18.54
N SER A 162 8.21 -5.00 18.44
CA SER A 162 9.67 -4.92 18.38
C SER A 162 10.22 -3.86 19.36
N ASP A 163 11.43 -4.10 19.88
CA ASP A 163 12.13 -3.23 20.85
C ASP A 163 13.59 -2.89 20.49
N ALA A 164 14.08 -3.35 19.33
CA ALA A 164 15.35 -2.92 18.76
C ALA A 164 15.32 -2.98 17.23
N VAL A 165 16.18 -2.21 16.57
CA VAL A 165 16.24 -2.09 15.11
C VAL A 165 17.67 -1.92 14.58
N GLU A 166 17.91 -2.41 13.35
CA GLU A 166 19.04 -2.07 12.50
C GLU A 166 18.53 -1.80 11.08
N VAL A 167 19.06 -0.77 10.41
CA VAL A 167 18.64 -0.36 9.06
C VAL A 167 19.85 -0.07 8.19
N ARG A 168 19.76 -0.45 6.92
CA ARG A 168 20.77 -0.26 5.88
C ARG A 168 20.10 0.23 4.61
N VAL A 169 20.65 1.27 4.01
CA VAL A 169 20.21 1.87 2.75
C VAL A 169 21.41 1.95 1.82
N THR A 170 21.41 1.08 0.82
CA THR A 170 22.48 0.97 -0.18
C THR A 170 21.96 1.55 -1.49
N PRO A 171 22.58 2.58 -2.07
CA PRO A 171 22.19 3.09 -3.38
C PRO A 171 22.43 2.05 -4.48
N GLU A 172 21.72 2.17 -5.59
CA GLU A 172 21.99 1.40 -6.79
C GLU A 172 23.28 1.86 -7.48
N THR A 173 24.07 0.89 -7.93
CA THR A 173 25.17 1.13 -8.87
C THR A 173 24.66 1.01 -10.29
N LYS A 174 24.87 2.03 -11.11
CA LYS A 174 24.68 1.96 -12.56
C LYS A 174 25.74 1.03 -13.15
N THR A 175 25.32 -0.16 -13.56
CA THR A 175 26.11 -0.97 -14.50
C THR A 175 25.91 -0.38 -15.90
N GLU A 176 26.97 0.19 -16.47
CA GLU A 176 26.98 0.50 -17.90
C GLU A 176 26.88 -0.80 -18.71
N THR A 177 25.77 -0.98 -19.42
CA THR A 177 25.72 -1.92 -20.55
C THR A 177 26.53 -1.31 -21.70
N VAL A 178 27.85 -1.52 -21.68
CA VAL A 178 28.72 -1.19 -22.80
C VAL A 178 28.23 -1.97 -24.02
N ARG A 179 27.58 -1.28 -24.96
CA ARG A 179 27.39 -1.83 -26.31
C ARG A 179 28.78 -1.90 -26.95
N PRO A 180 29.19 -3.02 -27.57
CA PRO A 180 30.40 -3.03 -28.36
C PRO A 180 30.29 -1.94 -29.44
N ARG A 181 31.31 -1.09 -29.52
CA ARG A 181 31.40 -0.05 -30.54
C ARG A 181 31.46 -0.74 -31.91
N PRO A 182 30.74 -0.27 -32.95
CA PRO A 182 30.97 -0.76 -34.30
C PRO A 182 32.44 -0.56 -34.66
N THR A 183 33.06 -1.57 -35.25
CA THR A 183 34.40 -1.44 -35.85
C THR A 183 34.26 -0.70 -37.16
N ASP A 184 35.00 0.40 -37.33
CA ASP A 184 35.18 1.03 -38.62
C ASP A 184 35.97 0.08 -39.54
N GLU A 185 35.40 -0.29 -40.69
CA GLU A 185 36.11 -0.68 -41.93
C GLU A 185 35.24 -0.27 -43.14
N PRO A 186 35.84 -0.04 -44.32
CA PRO A 186 35.39 1.05 -45.20
C PRO A 186 34.32 0.66 -46.23
N GLU A 187 33.58 1.68 -46.66
CA GLU A 187 32.81 1.66 -47.91
C GLU A 187 33.76 1.87 -49.09
N ASP A 188 33.71 0.99 -50.11
CA ASP A 188 33.83 1.36 -51.54
C ASP A 188 33.61 0.14 -52.46
N GLU A 189 33.23 0.44 -53.70
CA GLU A 189 33.10 -0.41 -54.91
C GLU A 189 31.79 -1.22 -55.14
N GLU A 190 31.06 -0.80 -56.18
CA GLU A 190 29.96 -1.52 -56.84
C GLU A 190 30.52 -2.59 -57.81
N ASP A 191 29.84 -3.74 -57.97
CA ASP A 191 29.70 -4.37 -59.30
C ASP A 191 28.46 -5.29 -59.39
N VAL A 192 28.10 -5.60 -60.63
CA VAL A 192 26.86 -6.23 -61.12
C VAL A 192 26.98 -7.77 -61.18
N GLY A 193 25.90 -8.51 -60.93
CA GLY A 193 25.86 -9.96 -61.17
C GLY A 193 24.45 -10.57 -61.09
N THR A 194 24.12 -11.45 -62.04
CA THR A 194 22.78 -12.00 -62.30
C THR A 194 22.66 -13.50 -61.94
N GLU A 195 21.41 -14.00 -61.91
CA GLU A 195 20.97 -15.40 -62.16
C GLU A 195 21.04 -16.49 -61.04
N ASP A 196 19.82 -16.97 -60.70
CA ASP A 196 19.33 -18.38 -60.67
C ASP A 196 19.66 -19.43 -59.57
N GLY A 197 18.67 -20.30 -59.32
CA GLY A 197 18.64 -21.47 -58.41
C GLY A 197 17.68 -21.30 -57.20
N GLU A 198 16.50 -21.93 -57.05
CA GLU A 198 16.17 -23.38 -56.98
C GLU A 198 17.02 -24.11 -55.89
N GLU A 199 16.52 -24.86 -54.89
CA GLU A 199 15.29 -25.66 -54.73
C GLU A 199 14.79 -25.84 -53.26
N LEU A 200 13.48 -26.10 -53.11
CA LEU A 200 12.75 -27.10 -52.27
C LEU A 200 13.02 -27.34 -50.75
N ALA A 201 11.93 -27.22 -49.96
CA ALA A 201 11.33 -28.22 -49.04
C ALA A 201 10.36 -27.50 -48.06
N GLU A 202 9.03 -27.63 -48.13
CA GLU A 202 8.21 -28.75 -47.58
C GLU A 202 8.64 -29.16 -46.15
N GLU A 203 7.80 -29.09 -45.12
CA GLU A 203 6.48 -29.76 -45.02
C GLU A 203 5.41 -28.93 -44.29
N ALA A 204 4.15 -29.20 -44.62
CA ALA A 204 2.96 -28.59 -44.02
C ALA A 204 2.34 -29.48 -42.92
N GLY A 205 1.35 -28.93 -42.22
CA GLY A 205 0.64 -29.62 -41.13
C GLY A 205 -0.70 -28.96 -40.82
N GLU A 206 -1.57 -28.89 -41.83
CA GLU A 206 -3.00 -28.61 -41.63
C GLU A 206 -3.62 -29.71 -40.75
N GLU A 207 -4.69 -29.44 -40.01
CA GLU A 207 -6.05 -29.63 -40.52
C GLU A 207 -7.00 -28.55 -40.00
N ALA A 208 -7.83 -28.03 -40.90
CA ALA A 208 -8.92 -27.11 -40.59
C ALA A 208 -10.26 -27.84 -40.62
N GLY A 209 -11.20 -27.39 -39.79
CA GLY A 209 -12.58 -27.91 -39.79
C GLY A 209 -13.56 -26.76 -39.67
N ALA A 210 -13.78 -26.05 -40.78
CA ALA A 210 -14.80 -25.03 -40.90
C ALA A 210 -16.10 -25.62 -41.45
N GLU A 211 -17.25 -25.14 -41.00
CA GLU A 211 -18.42 -25.02 -41.87
C GLU A 211 -19.07 -23.64 -41.70
N THR A 212 -19.50 -23.10 -42.83
CA THR A 212 -20.01 -21.74 -43.02
C THR A 212 -21.52 -21.74 -43.22
N GLY A 213 -22.13 -20.56 -43.08
CA GLY A 213 -23.51 -20.31 -43.47
C GLY A 213 -23.69 -18.82 -43.70
N GLU A 214 -23.71 -18.42 -44.97
CA GLU A 214 -23.99 -17.05 -45.41
C GLU A 214 -25.48 -16.72 -45.27
N GLU A 215 -25.81 -15.43 -45.22
CA GLU A 215 -26.81 -14.80 -46.09
C GLU A 215 -26.56 -13.29 -46.09
N ALA A 216 -26.76 -12.65 -47.23
CA ALA A 216 -26.44 -11.23 -47.44
C ALA A 216 -27.71 -10.37 -47.61
N GLY A 217 -27.56 -9.05 -47.51
CA GLY A 217 -28.66 -8.11 -47.72
C GLY A 217 -28.16 -6.66 -47.64
N GLU A 218 -27.93 -6.07 -48.80
CA GLU A 218 -27.67 -4.63 -48.95
C GLU A 218 -28.95 -3.81 -48.68
N GLU A 219 -28.76 -2.54 -48.31
CA GLU A 219 -29.44 -1.41 -48.96
C GLU A 219 -28.70 -0.12 -48.60
N ALA A 220 -28.56 0.79 -49.56
CA ALA A 220 -27.88 2.07 -49.38
C ALA A 220 -28.87 3.23 -49.56
N GLY A 221 -28.71 4.29 -48.76
CA GLY A 221 -29.59 5.46 -48.80
C GLY A 221 -28.84 6.72 -48.40
N GLU A 222 -28.38 7.46 -49.40
CA GLU A 222 -27.73 8.76 -49.30
C GLU A 222 -28.79 9.87 -49.31
N GLU A 223 -28.71 10.85 -48.41
CA GLU A 223 -29.15 12.22 -48.71
C GLU A 223 -28.25 13.25 -48.02
N THR A 224 -28.02 14.35 -48.74
CA THR A 224 -27.19 15.48 -48.35
C THR A 224 -28.06 16.68 -47.97
N GLY A 225 -27.54 17.57 -47.13
CA GLY A 225 -28.22 18.82 -46.80
C GLY A 225 -27.34 19.75 -45.97
N ALA A 226 -26.75 20.75 -46.63
CA ALA A 226 -25.97 21.80 -45.98
C ALA A 226 -26.81 23.07 -45.85
N GLU A 227 -26.75 23.74 -44.69
CA GLU A 227 -27.24 25.10 -44.51
C GLU A 227 -26.20 25.89 -43.71
N THR A 228 -25.78 27.03 -44.25
CA THR A 228 -24.81 27.96 -43.67
C THR A 228 -25.52 29.21 -43.17
N GLY A 229 -25.16 29.71 -41.99
CA GLY A 229 -25.62 31.01 -41.50
C GLY A 229 -24.67 31.58 -40.46
N ALA A 230 -23.99 32.67 -40.80
CA ALA A 230 -23.07 33.38 -39.92
C ALA A 230 -23.74 34.60 -39.29
N GLU A 231 -23.31 34.99 -38.10
CA GLU A 231 -23.43 36.37 -37.60
C GLU A 231 -22.14 36.75 -36.86
N THR A 232 -21.70 37.99 -37.08
CA THR A 232 -20.38 38.51 -36.68
C THR A 232 -20.47 39.57 -35.58
N GLY A 233 -19.38 39.79 -34.83
CA GLY A 233 -19.23 40.96 -33.96
C GLY A 233 -17.79 41.15 -33.48
N ALA A 234 -17.10 42.18 -33.98
CA ALA A 234 -15.80 42.66 -33.49
C ALA A 234 -15.96 43.41 -32.15
N GLU A 235 -14.90 43.75 -31.42
CA GLU A 235 -14.10 45.01 -31.48
C GLU A 235 -12.84 44.78 -30.58
N THR A 236 -11.58 44.77 -31.07
CA THR A 236 -10.59 45.86 -31.30
C THR A 236 -9.74 46.32 -30.08
N GLY A 237 -8.49 46.77 -30.36
CA GLY A 237 -7.43 47.19 -29.41
C GLY A 237 -6.23 46.22 -29.39
N GLU A 238 -5.13 46.39 -30.16
CA GLU A 238 -3.99 47.33 -29.96
C GLU A 238 -3.38 47.24 -28.53
N GLU A 239 -2.05 47.16 -28.32
CA GLU A 239 -0.94 47.74 -29.09
C GLU A 239 0.40 46.97 -28.95
N THR A 240 1.45 47.56 -29.53
CA THR A 240 2.82 47.09 -29.81
C THR A 240 3.72 46.71 -28.61
N GLY A 241 4.92 46.13 -28.89
CA GLY A 241 6.02 46.02 -27.92
C GLY A 241 6.99 44.86 -28.15
N ALA A 242 8.01 45.05 -28.99
CA ALA A 242 9.27 44.29 -28.89
C ALA A 242 10.23 45.03 -27.93
N GLU A 243 11.20 44.34 -27.35
CA GLU A 243 12.57 44.81 -27.04
C GLU A 243 13.36 43.66 -26.38
N THR A 244 14.70 43.71 -26.52
CA THR A 244 15.66 42.68 -26.08
C THR A 244 16.23 42.93 -24.69
N GLY A 245 16.89 41.92 -24.09
CA GLY A 245 17.64 42.08 -22.84
C GLY A 245 18.51 40.87 -22.49
N GLU A 246 19.83 41.03 -22.55
CA GLU A 246 20.87 40.03 -22.27
C GLU A 246 21.27 39.96 -20.77
N GLU A 247 22.41 39.29 -20.50
CA GLU A 247 23.25 39.27 -19.29
C GLU A 247 23.05 38.09 -18.31
N PRO A 248 24.13 37.57 -17.68
CA PRO A 248 25.35 37.09 -18.35
C PRO A 248 25.82 35.72 -17.80
N GLY A 249 26.89 35.16 -18.39
CA GLY A 249 27.60 34.01 -17.83
C GLY A 249 28.82 34.44 -17.00
N GLU A 250 29.16 33.66 -15.96
CA GLU A 250 30.46 33.72 -15.30
C GLU A 250 31.06 32.29 -15.22
N ASP A 251 32.15 32.07 -15.95
CA ASP A 251 33.00 30.91 -15.81
C ASP A 251 34.00 31.12 -14.65
N VAL A 252 34.13 30.13 -13.76
CA VAL A 252 35.31 30.01 -12.89
C VAL A 252 35.72 28.55 -12.78
N ASN A 253 36.79 28.20 -13.49
CA ASN A 253 37.49 26.93 -13.30
C ASN A 253 38.30 26.96 -12.00
N GLY A 254 38.16 25.90 -11.19
CA GLY A 254 38.93 25.65 -9.99
C GLY A 254 39.08 24.16 -9.77
N ASP A 255 40.16 23.60 -10.30
CA ASP A 255 40.55 22.20 -10.13
C ASP A 255 40.98 21.92 -8.68
N ASP A 256 40.28 21.01 -8.00
CA ASP A 256 40.90 20.14 -7.00
C ASP A 256 40.32 18.72 -7.11
N SER A 257 41.10 17.85 -7.76
CA SER A 257 40.74 16.48 -8.06
C SER A 257 40.52 15.59 -6.82
N THR A 258 39.27 15.26 -6.52
CA THR A 258 38.94 14.00 -5.81
C THR A 258 37.80 13.25 -6.52
N THR A 259 38.18 12.33 -7.41
CA THR A 259 37.24 11.53 -8.21
C THR A 259 36.42 10.57 -7.34
N ALA A 260 35.19 10.98 -7.02
CA ALA A 260 34.16 10.07 -6.54
C ALA A 260 33.73 9.12 -7.68
N PRO A 261 33.28 7.88 -7.39
CA PRO A 261 32.81 6.95 -8.42
C PRO A 261 31.56 7.49 -9.11
N GLU A 262 31.64 7.77 -10.42
CA GLU A 262 30.56 8.35 -11.23
C GLU A 262 29.33 7.43 -11.41
N ASN A 263 29.42 6.18 -10.94
CA ASN A 263 28.49 5.09 -11.22
C ASN A 263 27.50 4.75 -10.09
N ALA A 264 27.34 5.58 -9.06
CA ALA A 264 26.32 5.37 -8.01
C ALA A 264 25.20 6.42 -8.08
N THR A 265 23.93 5.99 -8.00
CA THR A 265 22.82 6.96 -7.84
C THR A 265 22.86 7.57 -6.44
N THR A 266 22.70 8.89 -6.35
CA THR A 266 22.70 9.58 -5.06
C THR A 266 21.39 9.33 -4.30
N LEU A 267 21.51 8.95 -3.02
CA LEU A 267 20.35 8.78 -2.16
C LEU A 267 19.67 10.14 -1.88
N PRO A 268 18.33 10.17 -1.69
CA PRO A 268 17.62 11.39 -1.31
C PRO A 268 18.16 12.03 -0.01
N ALA A 269 18.13 13.36 0.04
CA ALA A 269 18.52 14.10 1.24
C ALA A 269 17.51 13.94 2.40
N GLY A 270 18.04 13.91 3.63
CA GLY A 270 17.23 13.89 4.84
C GLY A 270 16.56 12.55 5.15
N LEU A 271 17.20 11.43 4.77
CA LEU A 271 16.71 10.08 5.05
C LEU A 271 16.52 9.84 6.56
N ARG A 272 15.35 9.30 6.93
CA ARG A 272 14.94 9.01 8.31
C ARG A 272 14.25 7.66 8.38
N LEU A 273 14.58 6.84 9.36
CA LEU A 273 13.77 5.71 9.77
C LEU A 273 12.61 6.18 10.65
N GLU A 274 11.40 5.81 10.28
CA GLU A 274 10.19 6.01 11.05
C GLU A 274 9.83 4.71 11.76
N LEU A 275 9.86 4.72 13.09
CA LEU A 275 9.37 3.64 13.93
C LEU A 275 7.98 4.00 14.41
N VAL A 276 7.02 3.13 14.13
CA VAL A 276 5.60 3.40 14.31
C VAL A 276 4.99 2.38 15.25
N ASP A 277 4.55 2.87 16.40
CA ASP A 277 3.66 2.17 17.29
C ASP A 277 2.21 2.53 16.91
N PRO A 278 1.38 1.55 16.49
CA PRO A 278 0.00 1.79 16.11
C PRO A 278 -0.89 2.26 17.27
N GLY A 279 -0.46 2.05 18.51
CA GLY A 279 -1.21 2.29 19.74
C GLY A 279 -2.42 1.37 19.91
N GLU A 280 -3.00 1.42 21.09
CA GLU A 280 -4.29 0.77 21.38
C GLU A 280 -5.44 1.38 20.55
N PRO A 281 -6.51 0.63 20.26
CA PRO A 281 -7.71 1.22 19.70
C PRO A 281 -8.30 2.23 20.70
N THR A 282 -8.85 3.32 20.20
CA THR A 282 -9.61 4.28 21.01
C THR A 282 -10.75 3.54 21.75
N PRO A 283 -10.91 3.68 23.08
CA PRO A 283 -11.83 2.86 23.86
C PRO A 283 -13.28 2.94 23.37
N VAL A 284 -13.85 1.79 22.99
CA VAL A 284 -15.26 1.67 22.60
C VAL A 284 -16.05 1.14 23.79
N LYS A 285 -16.95 1.96 24.36
CA LYS A 285 -18.01 1.45 25.23
C LYS A 285 -19.18 0.95 24.38
N GLY A 286 -19.18 -0.35 24.09
CA GLY A 286 -20.42 -1.07 23.83
C GLY A 286 -21.25 -1.16 25.11
N GLY A 287 -22.58 -1.15 25.00
CA GLY A 287 -23.47 -1.35 26.15
C GLY A 287 -23.34 -2.77 26.70
N ASP A 288 -23.10 -2.88 28.01
CA ASP A 288 -22.93 -4.16 28.70
C ASP A 288 -24.27 -4.60 29.36
N PRO A 289 -24.86 -5.74 28.95
CA PRO A 289 -26.08 -6.26 29.56
C PRO A 289 -25.76 -7.09 30.81
N GLY A 290 -25.18 -6.46 31.85
CA GLY A 290 -25.05 -7.10 33.17
C GLY A 290 -23.79 -6.79 33.99
N GLY A 291 -23.55 -5.52 34.32
CA GLY A 291 -22.49 -5.12 35.26
C GLY A 291 -23.02 -4.27 36.41
N ALA A 292 -23.09 -4.83 37.63
CA ALA A 292 -23.53 -4.08 38.81
C ALA A 292 -22.54 -2.95 39.18
N THR A 293 -23.01 -1.71 39.18
CA THR A 293 -22.15 -0.53 39.36
C THR A 293 -21.74 -0.36 40.82
N ARG A 294 -20.43 -0.35 41.14
CA ARG A 294 -19.92 0.20 42.41
C ARG A 294 -20.04 1.74 42.40
N PRO A 295 -20.65 2.39 43.41
CA PRO A 295 -20.65 3.85 43.48
C PRO A 295 -19.24 4.36 43.83
N GLY A 296 -18.77 5.41 43.13
CA GLY A 296 -17.53 6.11 43.49
C GLY A 296 -16.53 6.37 42.34
N SER A 297 -16.65 5.67 41.20
CA SER A 297 -15.84 6.00 40.02
C SER A 297 -16.49 7.16 39.26
N LEU A 298 -15.90 8.35 39.34
CA LEU A 298 -16.16 9.44 38.41
C LEU A 298 -15.77 8.97 37.00
N LYS A 299 -16.78 8.65 36.19
CA LYS A 299 -16.60 8.35 34.78
C LYS A 299 -16.24 9.65 34.08
N THR A 300 -14.98 9.85 33.73
CA THR A 300 -14.59 10.88 32.77
C THR A 300 -15.32 10.59 31.46
N GLU A 301 -16.34 11.37 31.13
CA GLU A 301 -17.01 11.27 29.85
C GLU A 301 -16.05 11.78 28.78
N THR A 302 -15.45 10.84 28.04
CA THR A 302 -14.73 11.16 26.80
C THR A 302 -15.75 11.61 25.76
N VAL A 303 -16.04 12.91 25.75
CA VAL A 303 -16.85 13.57 24.72
C VAL A 303 -16.25 13.22 23.36
N GLU A 304 -17.08 12.72 22.45
CA GLU A 304 -16.61 12.40 21.11
C GLU A 304 -16.13 13.66 20.40
N THR A 305 -14.95 13.62 19.79
CA THR A 305 -14.43 14.78 19.06
C THR A 305 -15.35 15.12 17.88
N ALA A 306 -15.40 16.41 17.51
CA ALA A 306 -16.16 16.85 16.35
C ALA A 306 -15.74 16.10 15.07
N GLU A 307 -14.46 15.75 14.97
CA GLU A 307 -13.88 14.95 13.90
C GLU A 307 -14.38 13.49 13.93
N ALA A 308 -14.55 12.88 15.10
CA ALA A 308 -15.12 11.54 15.23
C ALA A 308 -16.62 11.50 14.86
N LEU A 309 -17.37 12.50 15.33
CA LEU A 309 -18.79 12.68 14.96
C LEU A 309 -18.94 12.95 13.45
N ALA A 310 -18.09 13.80 12.86
CA ALA A 310 -18.12 14.08 11.43
C ALA A 310 -17.78 12.86 10.56
N ALA A 311 -16.76 12.07 10.96
CA ALA A 311 -16.38 10.86 10.23
C ALA A 311 -17.48 9.79 10.28
N SER A 312 -18.06 9.54 11.46
CA SER A 312 -19.17 8.60 11.60
C SER A 312 -20.47 9.10 10.97
N GLY A 313 -20.78 10.39 11.10
CA GLY A 313 -21.96 11.04 10.52
C GLY A 313 -21.97 11.03 8.99
N ALA A 314 -20.79 10.98 8.36
CA ALA A 314 -20.69 10.81 6.91
C ALA A 314 -21.27 9.46 6.41
N ASN A 315 -21.44 8.48 7.30
CA ASN A 315 -22.06 7.17 7.06
C ASN A 315 -23.49 7.04 7.61
N ALA A 316 -24.10 8.11 8.14
CA ALA A 316 -25.39 8.06 8.86
C ALA A 316 -26.57 7.47 8.05
N ALA A 317 -26.51 7.50 6.72
CA ALA A 317 -27.51 6.89 5.84
C ALA A 317 -27.39 5.35 5.72
N LEU A 318 -26.33 4.74 6.27
CA LEU A 318 -25.99 3.31 6.14
C LEU A 318 -25.91 2.59 7.49
N ALA A 319 -25.51 3.31 8.55
CA ALA A 319 -25.40 2.82 9.92
C ALA A 319 -25.53 3.99 10.92
N PRO A 320 -25.94 3.74 12.18
CA PRO A 320 -25.99 4.77 13.21
C PRO A 320 -24.66 5.48 13.44
N VAL A 321 -24.71 6.74 13.89
CA VAL A 321 -23.53 7.45 14.39
C VAL A 321 -22.97 6.67 15.58
N GLY A 322 -21.65 6.45 15.60
CA GLY A 322 -20.98 5.63 16.60
C GLY A 322 -20.91 4.13 16.26
N ALA A 323 -21.46 3.67 15.13
CA ALA A 323 -21.36 2.27 14.74
C ALA A 323 -19.92 1.84 14.39
N ALA A 324 -19.47 0.71 14.95
CA ALA A 324 -18.19 0.08 14.63
C ALA A 324 -18.18 -0.63 13.27
N GLU A 325 -19.35 -0.95 12.73
CA GLU A 325 -19.50 -1.57 11.42
C GLU A 325 -20.78 -1.13 10.71
N ILE A 326 -20.75 -1.24 9.39
CA ILE A 326 -21.91 -1.10 8.52
C ILE A 326 -22.31 -2.52 8.11
N PRO A 327 -23.50 -3.01 8.48
CA PRO A 327 -23.88 -4.42 8.35
C PRO A 327 -24.04 -4.83 6.88
N ALA A 328 -23.73 -6.07 6.52
CA ALA A 328 -23.94 -6.55 5.15
C ALA A 328 -25.43 -6.53 4.77
N LEU A 329 -25.72 -6.28 3.49
CA LEU A 329 -27.07 -6.38 2.92
C LEU A 329 -27.14 -7.49 1.87
N ASP A 330 -28.33 -8.04 1.69
CA ASP A 330 -28.68 -8.82 0.51
C ASP A 330 -28.89 -7.92 -0.72
N ARG A 331 -29.23 -8.52 -1.87
CA ARG A 331 -29.47 -7.79 -3.12
C ARG A 331 -30.63 -6.80 -2.99
N THR A 332 -31.80 -7.27 -2.56
CA THR A 332 -33.05 -6.50 -2.49
C THR A 332 -32.96 -5.33 -1.51
N ALA A 333 -32.28 -5.51 -0.37
CA ALA A 333 -31.99 -4.43 0.57
C ALA A 333 -30.99 -3.43 -0.02
N THR A 334 -29.97 -3.89 -0.75
CA THR A 334 -29.01 -3.00 -1.44
C THR A 334 -29.65 -2.17 -2.56
N GLU A 335 -30.58 -2.75 -3.32
CA GLU A 335 -31.30 -2.05 -4.39
C GLU A 335 -32.24 -0.97 -3.82
N ARG A 336 -32.89 -1.22 -2.67
CA ARG A 336 -33.64 -0.20 -1.93
C ARG A 336 -32.73 0.90 -1.37
N GLU A 337 -31.57 0.54 -0.81
CA GLU A 337 -30.57 1.49 -0.32
C GLU A 337 -30.05 2.41 -1.45
N LEU A 338 -29.78 1.84 -2.63
CA LEU A 338 -29.39 2.61 -3.82
C LEU A 338 -30.46 3.64 -4.22
N LEU A 339 -31.75 3.26 -4.21
CA LEU A 339 -32.86 4.18 -4.50
C LEU A 339 -32.98 5.29 -3.43
N ALA A 340 -32.78 4.97 -2.16
CA ALA A 340 -32.81 5.96 -1.08
C ALA A 340 -31.64 6.95 -1.16
N LEU A 341 -30.43 6.47 -1.51
CA LEU A 341 -29.23 7.30 -1.61
C LEU A 341 -29.17 8.15 -2.89
N ARG A 342 -29.69 7.64 -4.01
CA ARG A 342 -29.42 8.19 -5.36
C ARG A 342 -30.61 8.15 -6.31
N GLY A 343 -31.82 7.82 -5.87
CA GLY A 343 -32.98 7.62 -6.75
C GLY A 343 -33.23 8.78 -7.73
N SER A 344 -33.04 10.02 -7.28
CA SER A 344 -33.14 11.24 -8.09
C SER A 344 -32.11 11.33 -9.22
N GLU A 345 -30.92 10.76 -9.05
CA GLU A 345 -29.82 10.78 -10.03
C GLU A 345 -29.90 9.64 -11.06
N LEU A 346 -30.72 8.61 -10.81
CA LEU A 346 -30.84 7.42 -11.65
C LEU A 346 -31.91 7.59 -12.72
N THR A 347 -31.60 7.18 -13.95
CA THR A 347 -32.58 7.10 -15.06
C THR A 347 -33.61 6.00 -14.81
N GLN A 348 -34.76 6.06 -15.50
CA GLN A 348 -35.81 5.04 -15.39
C GLN A 348 -35.28 3.62 -15.65
N ALA A 349 -34.44 3.44 -16.68
CA ALA A 349 -33.80 2.16 -16.98
C ALA A 349 -32.86 1.68 -15.87
N GLN A 350 -32.11 2.59 -15.23
CA GLN A 350 -31.24 2.25 -14.10
C GLN A 350 -32.03 1.88 -12.84
N ARG A 351 -33.19 2.51 -12.61
CA ARG A 351 -34.11 2.14 -11.52
C ARG A 351 -34.78 0.78 -11.76
N ALA A 352 -35.13 0.49 -13.01
CA ALA A 352 -35.78 -0.77 -13.40
C ALA A 352 -34.82 -1.98 -13.37
N LYS A 353 -33.54 -1.79 -13.71
CA LYS A 353 -32.52 -2.85 -13.65
C LYS A 353 -31.22 -2.34 -13.01
N PRO A 354 -31.18 -2.20 -11.67
CA PRO A 354 -30.00 -1.74 -10.95
C PRO A 354 -28.90 -2.80 -10.99
N TYR A 355 -27.85 -2.55 -11.77
CA TYR A 355 -26.64 -3.38 -11.82
C TYR A 355 -25.73 -3.10 -10.61
N ILE A 356 -26.20 -3.45 -9.40
CA ILE A 356 -25.48 -3.28 -8.15
C ILE A 356 -25.29 -4.63 -7.44
N GLY A 357 -24.09 -4.85 -6.89
CA GLY A 357 -23.80 -6.02 -6.06
C GLY A 357 -24.24 -5.82 -4.62
N PRO A 358 -24.63 -6.89 -3.88
CA PRO A 358 -25.01 -6.79 -2.47
C PRO A 358 -23.94 -6.09 -1.62
N ARG A 359 -24.34 -5.13 -0.78
CA ARG A 359 -23.40 -4.36 0.04
C ARG A 359 -22.69 -5.26 1.05
N PRO A 360 -21.35 -5.35 1.03
CA PRO A 360 -20.62 -6.14 2.01
C PRO A 360 -20.68 -5.50 3.42
N ARG A 361 -20.36 -6.29 4.45
CA ARG A 361 -20.02 -5.76 5.78
C ARG A 361 -18.76 -4.91 5.67
N ILE A 362 -18.76 -3.73 6.27
CA ILE A 362 -17.59 -2.82 6.29
C ILE A 362 -17.33 -2.41 7.73
N VAL A 363 -16.11 -2.64 8.22
CA VAL A 363 -15.65 -2.11 9.50
C VAL A 363 -15.41 -0.60 9.33
N THR A 364 -16.08 0.23 10.12
CA THR A 364 -15.94 1.70 10.02
C THR A 364 -14.59 2.14 10.56
N ARG A 365 -14.22 3.40 10.33
CA ARG A 365 -13.06 4.04 10.98
C ARG A 365 -13.05 3.87 12.49
N ARG A 366 -14.21 3.98 13.15
CA ARG A 366 -14.36 3.67 14.57
C ARG A 366 -14.07 2.20 14.88
N GLY A 367 -14.58 1.26 14.09
CA GLY A 367 -14.42 -0.17 14.33
C GLY A 367 -12.98 -0.69 14.29
N TRP A 368 -12.06 0.02 13.61
CA TRP A 368 -10.63 -0.29 13.67
C TRP A 368 -9.81 0.65 14.58
N GLY A 369 -10.46 1.62 15.23
CA GLY A 369 -9.84 2.54 16.20
C GLY A 369 -9.11 3.73 15.57
N ALA A 370 -9.64 4.32 14.50
CA ALA A 370 -9.08 5.51 13.89
C ALA A 370 -9.00 6.68 14.88
N ASN A 371 -7.83 7.32 14.97
CA ASN A 371 -7.69 8.59 15.68
C ASN A 371 -8.07 9.75 14.73
N GLU A 372 -9.33 10.17 14.81
CA GLU A 372 -9.91 11.19 13.93
C GLU A 372 -9.35 12.60 14.16
N SER A 373 -8.62 12.84 15.24
CA SER A 373 -7.92 14.12 15.48
C SER A 373 -6.71 14.35 14.58
N TRP A 374 -6.23 13.31 13.89
CA TRP A 374 -5.05 13.42 13.03
C TRP A 374 -5.39 13.80 11.59
N ARG A 375 -6.55 13.41 11.09
CA ARG A 375 -6.94 13.73 9.71
C ARG A 375 -7.34 15.19 9.55
N GLU A 376 -7.27 15.67 8.32
CA GLU A 376 -7.86 16.94 7.96
C GLU A 376 -9.37 16.98 8.18
N ARG A 377 -9.86 18.14 8.64
CA ARG A 377 -11.24 18.29 9.12
C ARG A 377 -12.24 18.17 7.97
N ARG A 378 -11.92 18.79 6.82
CA ARG A 378 -12.76 18.85 5.60
C ARG A 378 -12.60 17.60 4.73
N PHE A 379 -13.71 16.97 4.38
CA PHE A 379 -13.76 15.93 3.35
C PHE A 379 -13.69 16.54 1.94
N VAL A 380 -13.08 15.83 1.00
CA VAL A 380 -13.03 16.20 -0.43
C VAL A 380 -13.69 15.10 -1.25
N TYR A 381 -14.50 15.50 -2.23
CA TYR A 381 -15.27 14.59 -3.08
C TYR A 381 -15.02 14.85 -4.56
N THR A 382 -15.09 13.78 -5.34
CA THR A 382 -15.05 13.79 -6.81
C THR A 382 -16.48 13.62 -7.36
N LYS A 383 -16.67 13.70 -8.68
CA LYS A 383 -18.01 13.65 -9.28
C LYS A 383 -18.61 12.23 -9.24
N LYS A 384 -17.84 11.20 -9.62
CA LYS A 384 -18.30 9.80 -9.70
C LYS A 384 -17.14 8.83 -9.49
N VAL A 385 -17.37 7.64 -8.94
CA VAL A 385 -16.37 6.54 -8.97
C VAL A 385 -16.53 5.77 -10.28
N LYS A 386 -15.61 6.00 -11.23
CA LYS A 386 -15.59 5.36 -12.56
C LYS A 386 -14.73 4.09 -12.60
N ALA A 387 -13.71 4.02 -11.76
CA ALA A 387 -12.76 2.92 -11.68
C ALA A 387 -12.37 2.59 -10.23
N ALA A 388 -11.83 1.39 -10.03
CA ALA A 388 -11.19 0.95 -8.80
C ALA A 388 -9.73 0.58 -9.11
N PHE A 389 -8.79 1.18 -8.37
CA PHE A 389 -7.39 0.77 -8.38
C PHE A 389 -7.14 -0.16 -7.20
N VAL A 390 -6.67 -1.38 -7.50
CA VAL A 390 -6.29 -2.38 -6.51
C VAL A 390 -4.80 -2.26 -6.23
N HIS A 391 -4.51 -2.17 -4.94
CA HIS A 391 -3.19 -2.02 -4.34
C HIS A 391 -2.89 -3.22 -3.44
N HIS A 392 -1.61 -3.42 -3.15
CA HIS A 392 -1.19 -4.08 -1.92
C HIS A 392 -0.72 -3.02 -0.90
N THR A 393 -0.25 -3.41 0.28
CA THR A 393 0.38 -2.46 1.23
C THR A 393 1.88 -2.63 1.38
N ALA A 394 2.46 -3.66 0.75
CA ALA A 394 3.84 -4.11 0.94
C ALA A 394 4.24 -4.48 2.39
N THR A 395 3.29 -4.47 3.33
CA THR A 395 3.54 -4.62 4.78
C THR A 395 3.95 -6.02 5.24
N GLY A 396 4.03 -7.01 4.36
CA GLY A 396 4.33 -8.39 4.71
C GLY A 396 3.09 -9.18 5.18
N ASN A 397 3.17 -10.50 5.07
CA ASN A 397 2.00 -11.39 5.19
C ASN A 397 1.85 -12.09 6.57
N LYS A 398 2.78 -11.83 7.52
CA LYS A 398 2.89 -12.58 8.79
C LYS A 398 1.89 -12.16 9.88
N TYR A 399 1.22 -11.01 9.76
CA TYR A 399 0.22 -10.54 10.72
C TYR A 399 -0.96 -11.53 10.90
N ARG A 400 -1.55 -11.61 12.09
CA ARG A 400 -2.82 -12.34 12.34
C ARG A 400 -4.00 -11.45 11.93
N CYS A 401 -5.13 -12.01 11.47
CA CYS A 401 -6.28 -11.16 11.08
C CYS A 401 -6.84 -10.31 12.24
N SER A 402 -6.69 -10.75 13.49
CA SER A 402 -6.99 -9.92 14.67
C SER A 402 -6.07 -8.70 14.84
N GLN A 403 -4.88 -8.69 14.23
CA GLN A 403 -3.96 -7.55 14.18
C GLN A 403 -4.25 -6.60 13.00
N ALA A 404 -5.19 -6.93 12.10
CA ALA A 404 -5.50 -6.07 10.95
C ALA A 404 -5.92 -4.64 11.36
N PRO A 405 -6.74 -4.41 12.42
CA PRO A 405 -6.99 -3.06 12.93
C PRO A 405 -5.73 -2.31 13.36
N SER A 406 -4.81 -2.95 14.10
CA SER A 406 -3.54 -2.34 14.52
C SER A 406 -2.63 -2.03 13.34
N LEU A 407 -2.56 -2.92 12.34
CA LEU A 407 -1.85 -2.69 11.08
C LEU A 407 -2.42 -1.46 10.34
N ILE A 408 -3.75 -1.33 10.25
CA ILE A 408 -4.39 -0.16 9.63
C ILE A 408 -4.11 1.12 10.41
N ARG A 409 -4.14 1.10 11.76
CA ARG A 409 -3.73 2.25 12.59
C ARG A 409 -2.28 2.64 12.37
N GLY A 410 -1.38 1.67 12.23
CA GLY A 410 0.04 1.90 11.91
C GLY A 410 0.23 2.57 10.54
N ILE A 411 -0.43 2.05 9.50
CA ILE A 411 -0.42 2.66 8.16
C ILE A 411 -0.99 4.09 8.21
N TYR A 412 -2.14 4.29 8.87
CA TYR A 412 -2.76 5.62 9.01
C TYR A 412 -1.83 6.62 9.73
N ARG A 413 -1.20 6.18 10.83
CA ARG A 413 -0.20 6.97 11.57
C ARG A 413 1.01 7.32 10.70
N TYR A 414 1.53 6.38 9.93
CA TYR A 414 2.66 6.61 9.01
C TYR A 414 2.30 7.65 7.93
N HIS A 415 1.16 7.48 7.24
CA HIS A 415 0.69 8.42 6.22
C HIS A 415 0.52 9.85 6.78
N VAL A 416 -0.05 10.01 7.98
CA VAL A 416 -0.34 11.35 8.52
C VAL A 416 0.84 11.96 9.28
N LYS A 417 1.49 11.20 10.19
CA LYS A 417 2.53 11.73 11.10
C LYS A 417 3.92 11.72 10.48
N SER A 418 4.27 10.69 9.72
CA SER A 418 5.58 10.58 9.08
C SER A 418 5.61 11.25 7.70
N MET A 419 4.58 10.98 6.88
CA MET A 419 4.51 11.45 5.49
C MET A 419 3.75 12.78 5.32
N GLY A 420 3.05 13.27 6.35
CA GLY A 420 2.43 14.61 6.38
C GLY A 420 1.11 14.74 5.61
N TRP A 421 0.41 13.63 5.35
CA TRP A 421 -0.82 13.61 4.54
C TRP A 421 -2.09 13.97 5.33
N ARG A 422 -3.16 14.25 4.58
CA ARG A 422 -4.46 14.62 5.12
C ARG A 422 -5.19 13.50 5.82
N ASP A 423 -5.00 12.25 5.39
CA ASP A 423 -5.62 11.03 5.94
C ASP A 423 -4.94 9.80 5.29
N ILE A 424 -5.34 8.58 5.66
CA ILE A 424 -4.93 7.36 4.93
C ILE A 424 -5.31 7.46 3.44
N GLY A 425 -4.40 7.08 2.53
CA GLY A 425 -4.57 7.32 1.08
C GLY A 425 -5.70 6.53 0.41
N TYR A 426 -5.96 5.33 0.90
CA TYR A 426 -6.89 4.38 0.31
C TYR A 426 -8.33 4.62 0.78
N ASN A 427 -9.32 4.51 -0.11
CA ASN A 427 -10.72 4.57 0.28
C ASN A 427 -11.15 3.34 1.09
N PHE A 428 -10.58 2.19 0.79
CA PHE A 428 -10.85 0.93 1.49
C PHE A 428 -9.59 0.09 1.67
N LEU A 429 -9.59 -0.73 2.71
CA LEU A 429 -8.57 -1.75 2.94
C LEU A 429 -9.22 -3.13 3.07
N VAL A 430 -8.51 -4.19 2.68
CA VAL A 430 -8.98 -5.57 2.70
C VAL A 430 -7.92 -6.47 3.33
N ASP A 431 -8.25 -7.20 4.41
CA ASP A 431 -7.32 -8.15 5.02
C ASP A 431 -7.29 -9.51 4.30
N LYS A 432 -6.32 -10.35 4.64
CA LYS A 432 -6.20 -11.72 4.11
C LYS A 432 -7.33 -12.66 4.56
N CYS A 433 -8.16 -12.27 5.53
CA CYS A 433 -9.38 -12.98 5.93
C CYS A 433 -10.64 -12.53 5.17
N GLY A 434 -10.54 -11.48 4.33
CA GLY A 434 -11.66 -10.93 3.57
C GLY A 434 -12.53 -9.92 4.34
N ASN A 435 -12.05 -9.40 5.47
CA ASN A 435 -12.67 -8.24 6.11
C ASN A 435 -12.40 -6.98 5.26
N ILE A 436 -13.39 -6.11 5.16
CA ILE A 436 -13.31 -4.83 4.45
C ILE A 436 -13.37 -3.72 5.48
N TYR A 437 -12.48 -2.74 5.36
CA TYR A 437 -12.34 -1.60 6.25
C TYR A 437 -12.53 -0.29 5.48
N GLU A 438 -13.25 0.65 6.07
CA GLU A 438 -13.28 2.04 5.62
C GLU A 438 -11.89 2.68 5.83
N GLY A 439 -11.30 3.21 4.76
CA GLY A 439 -10.06 3.97 4.83
C GLY A 439 -10.35 5.47 4.95
N ARG A 440 -10.12 6.20 3.86
CA ARG A 440 -10.30 7.65 3.71
C ARG A 440 -11.68 8.13 4.21
N ALA A 441 -11.69 9.06 5.17
CA ALA A 441 -12.89 9.60 5.78
C ALA A 441 -13.73 10.45 4.80
N GLY A 442 -15.05 10.43 4.97
CA GLY A 442 -16.02 11.14 4.12
C GLY A 442 -17.22 10.29 3.71
N GLY A 443 -17.26 9.02 4.09
CA GLY A 443 -18.42 8.15 3.99
C GLY A 443 -18.35 7.16 2.83
N VAL A 444 -18.52 5.87 3.14
CA VAL A 444 -18.22 4.75 2.21
C VAL A 444 -19.09 4.73 0.96
N ALA A 445 -20.28 5.33 0.98
CA ALA A 445 -21.13 5.46 -0.21
C ALA A 445 -20.70 6.60 -1.15
N LYS A 446 -20.01 7.65 -0.66
CA LYS A 446 -19.66 8.86 -1.42
C LYS A 446 -18.38 8.73 -2.24
N ALA A 447 -18.18 9.60 -3.23
CA ALA A 447 -17.02 9.57 -4.13
C ALA A 447 -15.81 10.32 -3.52
N VAL A 448 -15.41 9.94 -2.31
CA VAL A 448 -14.31 10.58 -1.56
C VAL A 448 -13.01 10.56 -2.37
N LEU A 449 -12.33 11.70 -2.47
CA LEU A 449 -11.00 11.81 -3.10
C LEU A 449 -9.95 11.13 -2.19
N GLY A 450 -9.24 10.14 -2.75
CA GLY A 450 -8.11 9.48 -2.09
C GLY A 450 -6.76 10.10 -2.44
N ALA A 451 -5.70 9.45 -1.97
CA ALA A 451 -4.30 9.71 -2.30
C ALA A 451 -3.56 8.37 -2.43
N HIS A 452 -4.01 7.56 -3.38
CA HIS A 452 -3.57 6.17 -3.59
C HIS A 452 -2.95 5.92 -4.96
N THR A 453 -3.22 6.75 -5.96
CA THR A 453 -2.71 6.59 -7.33
C THR A 453 -2.47 7.95 -7.94
N LEU A 454 -1.21 8.41 -7.88
CA LEU A 454 -0.78 9.67 -8.43
C LEU A 454 -1.21 9.82 -9.90
N GLY A 455 -1.99 10.87 -10.19
CA GLY A 455 -2.57 11.15 -11.50
C GLY A 455 -3.96 10.56 -11.72
N PHE A 456 -4.46 9.66 -10.87
CA PHE A 456 -5.78 9.02 -11.04
C PHE A 456 -6.61 8.94 -9.75
N ASN A 457 -6.26 9.71 -8.71
CA ASN A 457 -7.08 9.80 -7.49
C ASN A 457 -8.48 10.37 -7.81
N SER A 458 -8.57 11.28 -8.77
CA SER A 458 -9.85 11.85 -9.22
C SER A 458 -10.75 10.86 -9.97
N ASN A 459 -12.02 10.77 -9.53
CA ASN A 459 -13.07 9.90 -10.07
C ASN A 459 -12.78 8.39 -10.02
N SER A 460 -11.95 7.94 -9.07
CA SER A 460 -11.67 6.53 -8.82
C SER A 460 -11.85 6.18 -7.34
N MET A 461 -11.47 4.97 -6.95
CA MET A 461 -11.24 4.60 -5.56
C MET A 461 -10.03 3.67 -5.43
N GLY A 462 -9.31 3.78 -4.32
CA GLY A 462 -8.21 2.90 -3.96
C GLY A 462 -8.65 1.80 -3.00
N ILE A 463 -8.32 0.55 -3.31
CA ILE A 463 -8.50 -0.61 -2.43
C ILE A 463 -7.14 -1.23 -2.12
N ALA A 464 -6.66 -1.11 -0.89
CA ALA A 464 -5.41 -1.73 -0.45
C ALA A 464 -5.64 -3.10 0.18
N VAL A 465 -5.10 -4.16 -0.44
CA VAL A 465 -5.09 -5.49 0.16
C VAL A 465 -3.88 -5.61 1.09
N LEU A 466 -4.12 -5.83 2.38
CA LEU A 466 -3.09 -5.84 3.42
C LEU A 466 -2.13 -7.02 3.24
N GLY A 467 -0.86 -6.71 2.97
CA GLY A 467 0.23 -7.67 2.75
C GLY A 467 1.06 -7.35 1.50
N SER A 468 1.94 -8.30 1.12
CA SER A 468 2.86 -8.17 -0.03
C SER A 468 2.65 -9.32 -1.00
N TYR A 469 2.23 -9.03 -2.23
CA TYR A 469 1.81 -10.04 -3.23
C TYR A 469 2.69 -10.11 -4.48
N GLY A 470 3.98 -9.75 -4.36
CA GLY A 470 4.98 -9.97 -5.41
C GLY A 470 5.14 -11.46 -5.73
N THR A 471 5.52 -12.26 -4.72
CA THR A 471 5.68 -13.72 -4.81
C THR A 471 4.59 -14.51 -4.08
N THR A 472 4.03 -13.97 -2.99
CA THR A 472 2.97 -14.64 -2.22
C THR A 472 1.62 -14.52 -2.92
N LYS A 473 0.85 -15.61 -2.97
CA LYS A 473 -0.51 -15.63 -3.55
C LYS A 473 -1.51 -14.97 -2.58
N PRO A 474 -2.43 -14.10 -3.05
CA PRO A 474 -3.53 -13.61 -2.21
C PRO A 474 -4.51 -14.75 -1.86
N THR A 475 -5.19 -14.63 -0.72
CA THR A 475 -6.19 -15.61 -0.31
C THR A 475 -7.44 -15.50 -1.18
N ALA A 476 -8.20 -16.60 -1.30
CA ALA A 476 -9.51 -16.55 -1.96
C ALA A 476 -10.48 -15.58 -1.25
N ALA A 477 -10.34 -15.41 0.07
CA ALA A 477 -11.15 -14.51 0.87
C ALA A 477 -10.89 -13.03 0.52
N SER A 478 -9.63 -12.58 0.40
CA SER A 478 -9.33 -11.19 0.05
C SER A 478 -9.74 -10.86 -1.39
N VAL A 479 -9.51 -11.76 -2.35
CA VAL A 479 -9.97 -11.57 -3.75
C VAL A 479 -11.51 -11.53 -3.83
N LYS A 480 -12.22 -12.35 -3.05
CA LYS A 480 -13.68 -12.34 -2.96
C LYS A 480 -14.22 -11.07 -2.30
N ALA A 481 -13.52 -10.54 -1.30
CA ALA A 481 -13.85 -9.27 -0.66
C ALA A 481 -13.68 -8.08 -1.63
N VAL A 482 -12.57 -8.01 -2.38
CA VAL A 482 -12.37 -7.03 -3.47
C VAL A 482 -13.49 -7.13 -4.52
N ALA A 483 -13.87 -8.35 -4.94
CA ALA A 483 -14.96 -8.55 -5.90
C ALA A 483 -16.33 -8.07 -5.37
N ARG A 484 -16.66 -8.33 -4.10
CA ARG A 484 -17.91 -7.86 -3.47
C ARG A 484 -17.93 -6.34 -3.29
N LEU A 485 -16.85 -5.78 -2.76
CA LEU A 485 -16.70 -4.33 -2.56
C LEU A 485 -16.83 -3.57 -3.88
N THR A 486 -16.12 -4.01 -4.92
CA THR A 486 -16.20 -3.39 -6.25
C THR A 486 -17.59 -3.53 -6.87
N ALA A 487 -18.26 -4.69 -6.73
CA ALA A 487 -19.60 -4.90 -7.29
C ALA A 487 -20.63 -3.92 -6.73
N TRP A 488 -20.62 -3.73 -5.41
CA TRP A 488 -21.45 -2.74 -4.73
C TRP A 488 -21.02 -1.30 -5.08
N LYS A 489 -19.76 -0.94 -4.80
CA LYS A 489 -19.29 0.45 -4.85
C LYS A 489 -19.23 1.03 -6.27
N LEU A 490 -18.91 0.23 -7.28
CA LEU A 490 -19.04 0.64 -8.70
C LEU A 490 -20.50 0.62 -9.16
N GLY A 491 -21.29 -0.30 -8.62
CA GLY A 491 -22.72 -0.42 -8.89
C GLY A 491 -23.51 0.82 -8.45
N LEU A 492 -23.12 1.46 -7.34
CA LEU A 492 -23.65 2.77 -6.93
C LEU A 492 -23.55 3.83 -8.04
N TYR A 493 -22.54 3.74 -8.93
CA TYR A 493 -22.31 4.68 -10.05
C TYR A 493 -22.61 4.05 -11.43
N GLY A 494 -23.21 2.85 -11.46
CA GLY A 494 -23.57 2.12 -12.68
C GLY A 494 -22.40 1.53 -13.48
N ALA A 495 -21.16 1.61 -12.98
CA ALA A 495 -19.98 1.16 -13.72
C ALA A 495 -19.87 -0.38 -13.78
N ASN A 496 -19.62 -0.91 -14.98
CA ASN A 496 -19.50 -2.36 -15.24
C ASN A 496 -18.08 -2.86 -14.90
N PRO A 497 -17.89 -3.78 -13.93
CA PRO A 497 -16.59 -4.30 -13.52
C PRO A 497 -15.77 -4.97 -14.63
N ARG A 498 -16.41 -5.58 -15.63
CA ARG A 498 -15.71 -6.18 -16.78
C ARG A 498 -15.30 -5.16 -17.84
N GLY A 499 -15.87 -3.95 -17.80
CA GLY A 499 -15.70 -2.93 -18.82
C GLY A 499 -14.36 -2.20 -18.76
N LYS A 500 -14.18 -1.32 -19.75
CA LYS A 500 -13.15 -0.28 -19.77
C LYS A 500 -13.78 1.07 -19.40
N THR A 501 -12.97 2.00 -18.91
CA THR A 501 -13.37 3.40 -18.73
C THR A 501 -12.22 4.34 -19.10
N TYR A 502 -12.53 5.62 -19.19
CA TYR A 502 -11.57 6.68 -19.52
C TYR A 502 -11.35 7.57 -18.30
N LEU A 503 -10.09 7.78 -17.91
CA LEU A 503 -9.70 8.73 -16.88
C LEU A 503 -8.64 9.69 -17.43
N THR A 504 -8.78 10.98 -17.10
CA THR A 504 -7.77 11.99 -17.41
C THR A 504 -6.68 11.97 -16.35
N SER A 505 -5.43 11.77 -16.75
CA SER A 505 -4.27 11.81 -15.84
C SER A 505 -4.05 13.23 -15.28
N GLY A 506 -3.91 13.34 -13.97
CA GLY A 506 -3.39 14.52 -13.28
C GLY A 506 -1.87 14.73 -13.45
N GLY A 507 -1.17 13.74 -14.02
CA GLY A 507 0.29 13.68 -14.15
C GLY A 507 0.89 12.61 -13.24
N GLY A 508 1.93 11.94 -13.74
CA GLY A 508 2.69 10.89 -13.06
C GLY A 508 3.79 10.37 -13.99
N ASN A 509 4.60 9.40 -13.53
CA ASN A 509 5.74 8.90 -14.30
C ASN A 509 5.35 8.04 -15.53
N LEU A 510 4.15 7.46 -15.55
CA LEU A 510 3.64 6.65 -16.68
C LEU A 510 2.80 7.45 -17.69
N TYR A 511 2.09 8.49 -17.23
CA TYR A 511 1.17 9.27 -18.07
C TYR A 511 1.23 10.76 -17.77
N ARG A 512 1.58 11.56 -18.78
CA ARG A 512 1.58 13.03 -18.72
C ARG A 512 0.20 13.59 -18.34
N LYS A 513 0.21 14.73 -17.63
CA LYS A 513 -0.99 15.47 -17.25
C LYS A 513 -1.87 15.78 -18.46
N GLY A 514 -3.18 15.67 -18.29
CA GLY A 514 -4.19 15.85 -19.35
C GLY A 514 -4.38 14.66 -20.29
N LYS A 515 -3.51 13.63 -20.27
CA LYS A 515 -3.71 12.44 -21.11
C LYS A 515 -4.97 11.69 -20.66
N ASN A 516 -5.92 11.50 -21.57
CA ASN A 516 -7.06 10.62 -21.36
C ASN A 516 -6.65 9.15 -21.61
N VAL A 517 -6.75 8.29 -20.60
CA VAL A 517 -6.25 6.91 -20.60
C VAL A 517 -7.39 5.92 -20.49
N ARG A 518 -7.39 4.89 -21.36
CA ARG A 518 -8.38 3.81 -21.41
C ARG A 518 -7.98 2.66 -20.49
N LEU A 519 -8.54 2.63 -19.28
CA LEU A 519 -8.22 1.67 -18.22
C LEU A 519 -9.30 0.59 -18.05
N ASN A 520 -9.00 -0.47 -17.32
CA ASN A 520 -10.05 -1.38 -16.83
C ASN A 520 -10.86 -0.68 -15.73
N VAL A 521 -12.16 -0.97 -15.62
CA VAL A 521 -12.96 -0.46 -14.50
C VAL A 521 -12.47 -0.99 -13.14
N ILE A 522 -11.84 -2.17 -13.12
CA ILE A 522 -10.98 -2.61 -12.00
C ILE A 522 -9.58 -2.81 -12.56
N SER A 523 -8.66 -1.95 -12.17
CA SER A 523 -7.25 -1.90 -12.60
C SER A 523 -6.31 -2.16 -11.41
N GLY A 524 -5.07 -2.57 -11.68
CA GLY A 524 -4.00 -2.57 -10.67
C GLY A 524 -3.34 -1.19 -10.60
N HIS A 525 -2.58 -0.91 -9.53
CA HIS A 525 -1.82 0.35 -9.46
C HIS A 525 -0.91 0.55 -10.67
N ARG A 526 -0.15 -0.49 -11.04
CA ARG A 526 0.70 -0.55 -12.24
C ARG A 526 0.04 -0.19 -13.58
N ASP A 527 -1.29 -0.16 -13.66
CA ASP A 527 -2.02 0.23 -14.88
C ASP A 527 -2.13 1.76 -15.01
N GLY A 528 -1.94 2.50 -13.91
CA GLY A 528 -2.00 3.97 -13.85
C GLY A 528 -0.67 4.66 -13.54
N TYR A 529 0.30 3.93 -12.96
CA TYR A 529 1.61 4.46 -12.57
C TYR A 529 2.70 3.40 -12.73
N SER A 530 3.96 3.77 -12.92
CA SER A 530 5.06 2.80 -12.99
C SER A 530 5.44 2.35 -11.58
N THR A 531 4.92 1.18 -11.17
CA THR A 531 5.12 0.57 -9.84
C THR A 531 4.98 -0.95 -9.91
N ALA A 532 5.60 -1.67 -8.97
CA ALA A 532 5.36 -3.09 -8.76
C ALA A 532 3.97 -3.38 -8.13
N CYS A 533 3.34 -2.42 -7.46
CA CYS A 533 2.02 -2.54 -6.83
C CYS A 533 0.93 -2.94 -7.87
N PRO A 534 -0.01 -3.87 -7.57
CA PRO A 534 -0.28 -4.55 -6.30
C PRO A 534 0.52 -5.86 -6.08
N GLY A 535 1.66 -6.02 -6.75
CA GLY A 535 2.41 -7.27 -6.81
C GLY A 535 1.83 -8.26 -7.83
N LEU A 536 2.71 -9.07 -8.43
CA LEU A 536 2.39 -9.93 -9.58
C LEU A 536 1.27 -10.94 -9.29
N GLN A 537 1.23 -11.56 -8.10
CA GLN A 537 0.24 -12.59 -7.79
C GLN A 537 -1.17 -12.03 -7.59
N LEU A 538 -1.29 -10.83 -7.01
CA LEU A 538 -2.58 -10.15 -6.85
C LEU A 538 -3.04 -9.54 -8.17
N TYR A 539 -2.13 -8.95 -8.95
CA TYR A 539 -2.43 -8.45 -10.29
C TYR A 539 -3.01 -9.53 -11.21
N ARG A 540 -2.42 -10.74 -11.20
CA ARG A 540 -2.93 -11.93 -11.91
C ARG A 540 -4.36 -12.34 -11.53
N LYS A 541 -4.88 -11.92 -10.37
CA LYS A 541 -6.27 -12.22 -9.93
C LYS A 541 -7.30 -11.16 -10.33
N LEU A 542 -6.90 -10.02 -10.90
CA LEU A 542 -7.83 -8.95 -11.28
C LEU A 542 -8.82 -9.38 -12.39
N GLY A 543 -8.45 -10.32 -13.27
CA GLY A 543 -9.41 -10.92 -14.21
C GLY A 543 -10.56 -11.65 -13.50
N SER A 544 -10.22 -12.54 -12.56
CA SER A 544 -11.21 -13.27 -11.75
C SER A 544 -12.03 -12.34 -10.85
N ALA A 545 -11.43 -11.27 -10.33
CA ALA A 545 -12.13 -10.25 -9.55
C ALA A 545 -13.16 -9.50 -10.40
N ARG A 546 -12.80 -9.07 -11.62
CA ARG A 546 -13.72 -8.43 -12.59
C ARG A 546 -14.91 -9.32 -12.96
N ALA A 547 -14.65 -10.59 -13.29
CA ALA A 547 -15.71 -11.55 -13.62
C ALA A 547 -16.65 -11.79 -12.43
N SER A 548 -16.10 -11.99 -11.23
CA SER A 548 -16.88 -12.21 -10.01
C SER A 548 -17.70 -10.98 -9.60
N SER A 549 -17.11 -9.79 -9.74
CA SER A 549 -17.73 -8.50 -9.44
C SER A 549 -18.92 -8.19 -10.37
N ALA A 550 -18.77 -8.44 -11.68
CA ALA A 550 -19.86 -8.35 -12.64
C ALA A 550 -20.99 -9.34 -12.33
N ARG A 551 -20.66 -10.61 -12.02
CA ARG A 551 -21.66 -11.61 -11.61
C ARG A 551 -22.44 -11.15 -10.36
N TYR A 552 -21.79 -10.54 -9.38
CA TYR A 552 -22.47 -9.98 -8.20
C TYR A 552 -23.43 -8.83 -8.57
N GLN A 553 -23.11 -7.99 -9.57
CA GLN A 553 -24.06 -6.99 -10.12
C GLN A 553 -25.23 -7.60 -10.90
N GLY A 554 -25.18 -8.88 -11.28
CA GLY A 554 -26.13 -9.49 -12.22
C GLY A 554 -25.83 -9.14 -13.68
N ARG A 555 -24.55 -9.17 -14.06
CA ARG A 555 -24.02 -8.99 -15.42
C ARG A 555 -23.24 -10.22 -15.88
#